data_AF-A0A964W772-F1
#
_entry.id   AF-A0A964W772-F1
#
_cell.length_a   1.000
_cell.length_b   1.000
_cell.length_c   1.000
_cell.angle_alpha   90.00
_cell.angle_beta   90.00
_cell.angle_gamma   90.00
#
_symmetry.space_group_name_H-M   'P 1'
#
loop_
_entity.id
_entity.type
_entity.pdbx_description
1 polymer ?
#
loop_
_entity_poly.entity_id
_entity_poly.type
_entity_poly.pdbx_seq_one_letter_code
_entity_poly.pdbx_strand_id
1 'polypeptide(L)'
;MTRYETITALGDNFIKLMGKSLVPVHLLDWKVYYEAYLKELECQKKYFKKVRKTAVVATVADNYNISERSMFNVIAFMEGC
;
A
#
# COMPACT_ATOMS: atom_id res chain seq x y z
N MET A 1 -3.93 -14.91 -3.82
CA MET A 1 -3.11 -14.33 -2.75
C MET A 1 -2.40 -13.12 -3.34
N THR A 2 -2.61 -11.93 -2.79
CA THR A 2 -1.98 -10.69 -3.27
C THR A 2 -0.52 -10.61 -2.79
N ARG A 3 0.33 -9.77 -3.42
CA ARG A 3 1.70 -9.57 -2.92
C ARG A 3 1.68 -9.00 -1.50
N TYR A 4 0.71 -8.13 -1.20
CA TYR A 4 0.49 -7.61 0.14
C TYR A 4 0.21 -8.70 1.17
N GLU A 5 -0.66 -9.67 0.86
CA GLU A 5 -0.94 -10.80 1.75
C GLU A 5 0.31 -11.65 2.02
N THR A 6 1.12 -11.91 0.98
CA THR A 6 2.40 -12.62 1.14
C THR A 6 3.37 -11.84 2.03
N ILE A 7 3.54 -10.54 1.79
CA ILE A 7 4.39 -9.67 2.61
C ILE A 7 3.92 -9.66 4.07
N THR A 8 2.60 -9.59 4.29
CA THR A 8 2.02 -9.60 5.63
C THR A 8 2.23 -10.93 6.34
N ALA A 9 2.07 -12.05 5.61
CA ALA A 9 2.29 -13.39 6.15
C ALA A 9 3.76 -13.67 6.53
N LEU A 10 4.72 -12.95 5.93
CA LEU A 10 6.13 -13.07 6.32
C LEU A 10 6.42 -12.52 7.72
N GLY A 11 5.62 -11.59 8.24
CA GLY A 11 5.81 -11.00 9.57
C GLY A 11 7.25 -10.55 9.83
N ASP A 12 7.84 -10.99 10.94
CA ASP A 12 9.22 -10.68 11.32
C ASP A 12 10.27 -11.15 10.31
N ASN A 13 9.96 -12.18 9.51
CA ASN A 13 10.87 -12.64 8.47
C ASN A 13 11.03 -11.60 7.35
N PHE A 14 10.02 -10.75 7.11
CA PHE A 14 10.15 -9.64 6.17
C PHE A 14 11.30 -8.70 6.56
N ILE A 15 11.36 -8.31 7.84
CA ILE A 15 12.45 -7.45 8.38
C ILE A 15 13.80 -8.15 8.28
N LYS A 16 13.87 -9.46 8.60
CA LYS A 16 15.10 -10.24 8.45
C LYS A 16 15.59 -10.32 7.01
N LEU A 17 14.67 -10.47 6.04
CA LEU A 17 14.99 -10.53 4.62
C LEU A 17 15.46 -9.17 4.09
N MET A 18 14.87 -8.07 4.57
CA MET A 18 15.35 -6.71 4.28
C MET A 18 16.76 -6.48 4.83
N GLY A 19 17.02 -6.87 6.09
CA GLY A 19 18.35 -6.76 6.71
C GLY A 19 19.44 -7.57 5.99
N LYS A 20 19.05 -8.63 5.26
CA LYS A 20 19.93 -9.45 4.43
C LYS A 20 20.02 -8.98 2.97
N SER A 21 19.41 -7.84 2.62
CA SER A 21 19.32 -7.33 1.24
C SER A 21 18.63 -8.27 0.25
N LEU A 22 17.84 -9.24 0.73
CA LEU A 22 17.05 -10.16 -0.12
C LEU A 22 15.72 -9.52 -0.56
N VAL A 23 15.28 -8.51 0.17
CA VAL A 23 14.06 -7.73 -0.11
C VAL A 23 14.44 -6.25 -0.12
N PRO A 24 14.07 -5.50 -1.17
CA PRO A 24 14.34 -4.07 -1.22
C PRO A 24 13.68 -3.29 -0.07
N VAL A 25 14.43 -2.36 0.53
CA VAL A 25 13.97 -1.56 1.69
C VAL A 25 12.74 -0.72 1.36
N HIS A 26 12.63 -0.20 0.14
CA HIS A 26 11.48 0.62 -0.30
C HIS A 26 10.14 -0.14 -0.27
N LEU A 27 10.16 -1.48 -0.21
CA LEU A 27 8.93 -2.26 -0.05
C LEU A 27 8.27 -2.06 1.32
N LEU A 28 9.04 -1.64 2.33
CA LEU A 28 8.48 -1.24 3.61
C LEU A 28 7.63 0.04 3.44
N ASP A 29 8.16 1.05 2.75
CA ASP A 29 7.42 2.29 2.47
C ASP A 29 6.16 1.98 1.67
N TRP A 30 6.26 1.13 0.64
CA TRP A 30 5.12 0.73 -0.18
C TRP A 30 4.06 0.00 0.63
N LYS A 31 4.46 -0.85 1.59
CA LYS A 31 3.53 -1.51 2.51
C LYS A 31 2.77 -0.49 3.34
N VAL A 32 3.47 0.52 3.89
CA VAL A 32 2.85 1.59 4.68
C VAL A 32 1.86 2.40 3.83
N TYR A 33 2.24 2.78 2.62
CA TYR A 33 1.34 3.52 1.71
C TYR A 33 0.10 2.71 1.35
N TYR A 34 0.26 1.41 1.09
CA TYR A 34 -0.85 0.53 0.77
C TYR A 34 -1.79 0.31 1.96
N GLU A 35 -1.27 0.15 3.17
CA GLU A 35 -2.07 0.07 4.39
C GLU A 35 -2.88 1.36 4.63
N ALA A 36 -2.27 2.53 4.40
CA ALA A 36 -2.99 3.80 4.47
C ALA A 36 -4.11 3.90 3.43
N TYR A 37 -3.86 3.42 2.21
CA TYR A 37 -4.86 3.31 1.16
C TYR A 37 -6.04 2.40 1.55
N LEU A 38 -5.76 1.23 2.13
CA LEU A 38 -6.80 0.33 2.61
C LEU A 38 -7.66 0.99 3.71
N LYS A 39 -7.02 1.69 4.66
CA LYS A 39 -7.71 2.41 5.74
C LYS A 39 -8.60 3.53 5.20
N GLU A 40 -8.10 4.32 4.25
CA GLU A 40 -8.87 5.41 3.64
C GLU A 40 -10.02 4.89 2.76
N LEU A 41 -9.80 3.77 2.06
CA LEU A 41 -10.86 3.04 1.35
C LEU A 41 -11.98 2.59 2.30
N GLU A 42 -11.63 2.05 3.48
CA GLU A 42 -12.61 1.64 4.49
C GLU A 42 -13.39 2.82 5.05
N CYS A 43 -12.71 3.94 5.36
CA CYS A 43 -13.36 5.20 5.71
C CYS A 43 -14.36 5.62 4.61
N GLN A 44 -13.94 5.63 3.34
CA GLN A 44 -14.84 6.01 2.26
C GLN A 44 -16.05 5.08 2.12
N LYS A 45 -15.85 3.76 2.24
CA LYS A 45 -16.95 2.78 2.24
C LYS A 45 -17.93 3.01 3.37
N LYS A 46 -17.45 3.44 4.54
CA LYS A 46 -18.28 3.67 5.72
C LYS A 46 -19.11 4.94 5.63
N TYR A 47 -18.55 6.03 5.10
CA TYR A 47 -19.18 7.35 5.12
C TYR A 47 -19.84 7.76 3.81
N PHE A 48 -19.55 7.09 2.68
CA PHE A 48 -20.06 7.46 1.36
C PHE A 48 -20.74 6.29 0.65
N LYS A 49 -21.81 6.59 -0.11
CA LYS A 49 -22.57 5.60 -0.91
C LYS A 49 -21.78 5.00 -2.07
N LYS A 50 -20.73 5.68 -2.54
CA LYS A 50 -19.89 5.24 -3.67
C LYS A 50 -18.43 5.55 -3.36
N VAL A 51 -17.60 4.50 -3.39
CA VAL A 51 -16.15 4.61 -3.22
C VAL A 51 -15.53 5.27 -4.44
N ARG A 52 -14.80 6.36 -4.22
CA ARG A 52 -14.05 7.06 -5.27
C ARG A 52 -12.57 6.71 -5.14
N LYS A 53 -12.15 5.59 -5.75
CA LYS A 53 -10.76 5.08 -5.65
C LYS A 53 -9.70 6.13 -5.99
N THR A 54 -9.90 6.91 -7.05
CA THR A 54 -8.97 7.99 -7.45
C THR A 54 -8.84 9.08 -6.38
N ALA A 55 -9.94 9.44 -5.70
CA ALA A 55 -9.89 10.41 -4.62
C ALA A 55 -9.13 9.86 -3.41
N VAL A 56 -9.31 8.57 -3.10
CA VAL A 56 -8.54 7.89 -2.05
C VAL A 56 -7.04 7.88 -2.39
N VAL A 57 -6.69 7.60 -3.65
CA VAL A 57 -5.31 7.65 -4.14
C VAL A 57 -4.71 9.03 -3.97
N ALA A 58 -5.42 10.09 -4.39
CA ALA A 58 -4.96 11.47 -4.24
C ALA A 58 -4.73 11.84 -2.76
N THR A 59 -5.68 11.53 -1.88
CA THR A 59 -5.55 11.80 -0.43
C THR A 59 -4.31 11.14 0.17
N VAL A 60 -4.07 9.86 -0.15
CA VAL A 60 -2.90 9.14 0.39
C VAL A 60 -1.60 9.67 -0.22
N ALA A 61 -1.59 9.94 -1.52
CA ALA A 61 -0.43 10.52 -2.21
C ALA A 61 -0.02 11.85 -1.57
N ASP A 62 -0.98 12.74 -1.29
CA ASP A 62 -0.76 14.02 -0.62
C ASP A 62 -0.25 13.82 0.82
N ASN A 63 -0.85 12.90 1.59
CA ASN A 63 -0.47 12.63 2.98
C ASN A 63 0.98 12.16 3.13
N TYR A 64 1.50 11.42 2.14
CA TYR A 64 2.86 10.90 2.15
C TYR A 64 3.82 11.66 1.24
N ASN A 65 3.37 12.77 0.64
CA ASN A 65 4.14 13.61 -0.29
C ASN A 65 4.77 12.80 -1.43
N ILE A 66 3.99 11.89 -2.03
CA ILE A 66 4.37 11.11 -3.21
C ILE A 66 3.44 11.45 -4.38
N SER A 67 3.85 11.13 -5.61
CA SER A 67 2.96 11.33 -6.76
C SER A 67 1.82 10.32 -6.78
N GLU A 68 0.64 10.71 -7.30
CA GLU A 68 -0.47 9.77 -7.54
C GLU A 68 -0.03 8.59 -8.42
N ARG A 69 0.84 8.84 -9.41
CA ARG A 69 1.41 7.78 -10.26
C ARG A 69 2.17 6.75 -9.40
N SER A 70 2.98 7.21 -8.46
CA SER A 70 3.69 6.33 -7.53
C SER A 70 2.70 5.50 -6.72
N MET A 71 1.63 6.12 -6.23
CA MET A 71 0.60 5.42 -5.46
C MET A 71 -0.15 4.38 -6.31
N PHE A 72 -0.49 4.68 -7.57
CA PHE A 72 -1.05 3.70 -8.50
C PHE A 72 -0.10 2.52 -8.76
N ASN A 73 1.21 2.78 -8.91
CA ASN A 73 2.20 1.72 -9.05
C ASN A 73 2.30 0.84 -7.80
N VAL A 74 2.22 1.45 -6.60
CA VAL A 74 2.18 0.72 -5.33
C VAL A 74 0.96 -0.19 -5.28
N ILE A 75 -0.23 0.32 -5.64
CA ILE A 75 -1.48 -0.47 -5.66
C ILE A 75 -1.36 -1.64 -6.64
N ALA A 76 -0.95 -1.38 -7.89
CA ALA A 76 -0.76 -2.42 -8.90
C ALA A 76 0.23 -3.50 -8.43
N PHE A 77 1.35 -3.07 -7.84
CA PHE A 77 2.33 -3.98 -7.28
C PHE A 77 1.73 -4.84 -6.15
N MET A 78 1.01 -4.23 -5.20
CA MET A 78 0.48 -4.92 -4.04
C MET A 78 -0.65 -5.88 -4.40
N GLU A 79 -1.55 -5.47 -5.29
CA GLU A 79 -2.68 -6.29 -5.77
C GLU A 79 -2.23 -7.41 -6.72
N GLY A 80 -1.07 -7.26 -7.37
CA GLY A 80 -0.55 -8.26 -8.32
C GLY A 80 -1.15 -8.12 -9.72
N CYS A 81 -1.63 -6.93 -10.07
CA CYS A 81 -2.24 -6.60 -11.37
C CYS A 81 -1.31 -5.78 -12.26
#